data_AF-C0N456-F1
#
_entry.id   AF-C0N456-F1
#
_cell.length_a   1.000
_cell.length_b   1.000
_cell.length_c   1.000
_cell.angle_alpha   90.00
_cell.angle_beta   90.00
_cell.angle_gamma   90.00
#
_symmetry.space_group_name_H-M   'P 1'
#
loop_
_entity.id
_entity.type
_entity.pdbx_description
1 polymer ?
#
loop_
_entity_poly.entity_id
_entity_poly.type
_entity_poly.pdbx_seq_one_letter_code
_entity_poly.pdbx_strand_id
1 'polypeptide(L)'
;MKYLNYKGFQTQSRTPDVFNKFDIEEFFDGYSSFFKHLPSGIADKISSGYASDWDDISKKIKSEFNYICQQCGLDLINNKRLLHTHHINGVKHDNRKENLKPLCVDCHSKQPNHQHLFVRHEDTQTINHLRRTQNLILRDDWSAVFKLADSALHGVVDLLMEYKLPIPEVGYELEASNKTITQIELAWPVRKIGIAIDKESARNAIDEGWEIHSMRYVLNQFDFLAQSLR
;
A
#
# COMPACT_ATOMS: atom_id res chain seq x y z
N MET A 1 -7.36 -15.17 8.96
CA MET A 1 -8.21 -14.85 7.78
C MET A 1 -9.43 -14.02 8.14
N LYS A 2 -10.40 -14.53 8.93
CA LYS A 2 -11.58 -13.75 9.36
C LYS A 2 -11.20 -12.41 9.99
N TYR A 3 -10.32 -12.43 10.98
CA TYR A 3 -9.92 -11.25 11.75
C TYR A 3 -9.45 -10.04 10.91
N LEU A 4 -8.71 -10.28 9.82
CA LEU A 4 -8.15 -9.22 8.98
C LEU A 4 -9.02 -8.89 7.76
N ASN A 5 -10.17 -9.56 7.63
CA ASN A 5 -10.93 -9.61 6.39
C ASN A 5 -10.04 -9.91 5.17
N TYR A 6 -9.07 -10.83 5.34
CA TYR A 6 -8.07 -11.12 4.32
C TYR A 6 -8.75 -11.53 3.00
N LYS A 7 -8.45 -10.81 1.90
CA LYS A 7 -9.08 -10.99 0.59
C LYS A 7 -10.62 -10.97 0.64
N GLY A 8 -11.21 -10.09 1.45
CA GLY A 8 -12.66 -9.99 1.58
C GLY A 8 -13.34 -11.23 2.16
N PHE A 9 -12.64 -12.05 2.97
CA PHE A 9 -13.20 -13.29 3.52
C PHE A 9 -14.54 -13.11 4.27
N GLN A 10 -14.76 -11.94 4.86
CA GLN A 10 -16.03 -11.60 5.52
C GLN A 10 -17.04 -10.97 4.56
N THR A 11 -16.59 -10.22 3.55
CA THR A 11 -17.43 -9.32 2.74
C THR A 11 -17.77 -9.87 1.35
N GLN A 12 -16.86 -10.59 0.69
CA GLN A 12 -17.02 -10.99 -0.72
C GLN A 12 -17.40 -12.47 -0.89
N SER A 13 -17.02 -13.36 0.05
CA SER A 13 -17.64 -14.68 0.33
C SER A 13 -16.76 -15.47 1.31
N ARG A 14 -17.37 -16.29 2.17
CA ARG A 14 -16.67 -17.32 2.97
C ARG A 14 -16.26 -18.51 2.09
N THR A 15 -15.62 -18.27 0.96
CA THR A 15 -15.23 -19.33 0.03
C THR A 15 -14.13 -20.19 0.65
N PRO A 16 -14.26 -21.54 0.64
CA PRO A 16 -13.20 -22.46 1.03
C PRO A 16 -11.88 -22.17 0.31
N ASP A 17 -11.93 -21.59 -0.89
CA ASP A 17 -10.78 -21.18 -1.69
C ASP A 17 -9.81 -20.22 -1.00
N VAL A 18 -10.28 -19.25 -0.22
CA VAL A 18 -9.37 -18.33 0.51
C VAL A 18 -8.58 -19.09 1.58
N PHE A 19 -9.20 -20.11 2.18
CA PHE A 19 -8.55 -20.96 3.18
C PHE A 19 -7.62 -21.99 2.54
N ASN A 20 -8.08 -22.63 1.46
CA ASN A 20 -7.36 -23.69 0.76
C ASN A 20 -6.18 -23.15 -0.07
N LYS A 21 -6.24 -21.88 -0.50
CA LYS A 21 -5.16 -21.18 -1.23
C LYS A 21 -4.44 -20.17 -0.34
N PHE A 22 -4.54 -20.30 0.98
CA PHE A 22 -3.82 -19.42 1.87
C PHE A 22 -2.31 -19.64 1.72
N ASP A 23 -1.61 -18.58 1.36
CA ASP A 23 -0.18 -18.54 1.27
C ASP A 23 0.38 -17.61 2.37
N ILE A 24 1.31 -18.13 3.16
CA ILE A 24 1.86 -17.41 4.30
C ILE A 24 2.82 -16.30 3.87
N GLU A 25 3.54 -16.47 2.76
CA GLU A 25 4.43 -15.45 2.22
C GLU A 25 3.56 -14.29 1.73
N GLU A 26 2.57 -14.57 0.86
CA GLU A 26 1.57 -13.59 0.40
C GLU A 26 0.91 -12.81 1.54
N PHE A 27 0.58 -13.52 2.62
CA PHE A 27 -0.01 -12.92 3.80
C PHE A 27 0.94 -11.88 4.44
N PHE A 28 2.18 -12.26 4.75
CA PHE A 28 3.13 -11.34 5.39
C PHE A 28 3.42 -10.12 4.54
N ASP A 29 3.41 -10.30 3.23
CA ASP A 29 3.69 -9.20 2.32
C ASP A 29 2.59 -8.15 2.28
N GLY A 30 1.33 -8.61 2.28
CA GLY A 30 0.17 -7.73 2.34
C GLY A 30 0.19 -6.83 3.58
N TYR A 31 0.82 -7.26 4.68
CA TYR A 31 0.96 -6.52 5.93
C TYR A 31 2.38 -5.98 6.18
N SER A 32 3.23 -5.94 5.14
CA SER A 32 4.64 -5.53 5.23
C SER A 32 4.84 -4.20 5.96
N SER A 33 4.00 -3.21 5.67
CA SER A 33 4.01 -1.88 6.30
C SER A 33 3.88 -1.91 7.83
N PHE A 34 3.30 -2.96 8.43
CA PHE A 34 3.15 -3.11 9.87
C PHE A 34 4.39 -3.71 10.57
N PHE A 35 5.38 -4.22 9.81
CA PHE A 35 6.58 -4.84 10.36
C PHE A 35 7.79 -3.89 10.27
N LYS A 36 8.51 -3.73 11.39
CA LYS A 36 9.81 -3.04 11.39
C LYS A 36 10.92 -3.86 10.73
N HIS A 37 10.86 -5.18 10.89
CA HIS A 37 11.81 -6.15 10.34
C HIS A 37 11.05 -7.40 9.90
N LEU A 38 11.38 -7.96 8.72
CA LEU A 38 10.86 -9.26 8.30
C LEU A 38 11.48 -10.40 9.13
N PRO A 39 10.74 -11.50 9.33
CA PRO A 39 11.34 -12.74 9.84
C PRO A 39 12.48 -13.24 8.94
N SER A 40 13.60 -13.63 9.54
CA SER A 40 14.74 -14.25 8.84
C SER A 40 14.31 -15.56 8.18
N GLY A 41 14.51 -15.67 6.86
CA GLY A 41 14.09 -16.81 6.02
C GLY A 41 13.21 -16.42 4.82
N ILE A 42 12.43 -15.33 4.91
CA ILE A 42 11.64 -14.80 3.78
C ILE A 42 12.51 -13.89 2.90
N ALA A 43 13.34 -13.04 3.51
CA ALA A 43 14.22 -12.11 2.81
C ALA A 43 15.25 -12.81 1.89
N ASP A 44 15.75 -13.99 2.29
CA ASP A 44 16.83 -14.70 1.59
C ASP A 44 16.38 -15.38 0.29
N LYS A 45 15.09 -15.71 0.13
CA LYS A 45 14.56 -16.30 -1.11
C LYS A 45 14.39 -15.29 -2.26
N ILE A 46 14.22 -14.00 -1.95
CA ILE A 46 13.86 -12.95 -2.91
C ILE A 46 14.96 -12.75 -3.97
N SER A 47 16.23 -12.96 -3.59
CA SER A 47 17.42 -12.72 -4.43
C SER A 47 17.82 -13.90 -5.32
N SER A 48 17.33 -15.11 -5.07
CA SER A 48 17.71 -16.27 -5.88
C SER A 48 17.01 -16.23 -7.25
N GLY A 49 17.80 -16.23 -8.32
CA GLY A 49 17.32 -16.40 -9.71
C GLY A 49 17.51 -15.22 -10.67
N TYR A 50 18.16 -14.12 -10.27
CA TYR A 50 18.51 -13.04 -11.21
C TYR A 50 19.83 -13.33 -11.93
N ALA A 51 19.93 -12.88 -13.19
CA ALA A 51 21.18 -12.89 -13.94
C ALA A 51 22.18 -11.89 -13.33
N SER A 52 23.48 -12.12 -13.55
CA SER A 52 24.56 -11.29 -12.99
C SER A 52 24.55 -9.84 -13.49
N ASP A 53 23.88 -9.56 -14.60
CA ASP A 53 23.77 -8.24 -15.25
C ASP A 53 22.42 -7.54 -14.96
N TRP A 54 21.59 -8.09 -14.07
CA TRP A 54 20.25 -7.56 -13.79
C TRP A 54 20.26 -6.09 -13.36
N ASP A 55 21.24 -5.66 -12.56
CA ASP A 55 21.32 -4.28 -12.10
C ASP A 55 21.46 -3.29 -13.26
N ASP A 56 22.21 -3.65 -14.29
CA ASP A 56 22.43 -2.80 -15.47
C ASP A 56 21.21 -2.81 -16.39
N ILE A 57 20.59 -3.98 -16.59
CA ILE A 57 19.32 -4.12 -17.33
C ILE A 57 18.23 -3.27 -16.67
N SER A 58 18.09 -3.40 -15.35
CA SER A 58 17.09 -2.68 -14.55
C SER A 58 17.32 -1.17 -14.59
N LYS A 59 18.57 -0.71 -14.45
CA LYS A 59 18.91 0.72 -14.57
C LYS A 59 18.58 1.25 -15.98
N LYS A 60 18.96 0.52 -17.02
CA LYS A 60 18.69 0.91 -18.42
C LYS A 60 17.20 1.04 -18.66
N ILE A 61 16.41 0.02 -18.34
CA ILE A 61 14.95 0.05 -18.51
C ILE A 61 14.33 1.22 -17.73
N LYS A 62 14.69 1.43 -16.46
CA LYS A 62 14.17 2.58 -15.69
C LYS A 62 14.53 3.92 -16.32
N SER A 63 15.74 4.06 -16.87
CA SER A 63 16.17 5.29 -17.55
C SER A 63 15.43 5.54 -18.87
N GLU A 64 15.13 4.50 -19.65
CA GLU A 64 14.38 4.61 -20.91
C GLU A 64 12.95 5.15 -20.71
N PHE A 65 12.37 4.90 -19.53
CA PHE A 65 11.06 5.41 -19.14
C PHE A 65 11.13 6.67 -18.25
N ASN A 66 12.28 7.37 -18.23
CA ASN A 66 12.51 8.58 -17.44
C ASN A 66 12.18 8.43 -15.94
N TYR A 67 12.35 7.22 -15.40
CA TYR A 67 11.96 6.88 -14.03
C TYR A 67 10.47 7.12 -13.70
N ILE A 68 9.60 7.08 -14.72
CA ILE A 68 8.15 7.19 -14.55
C ILE A 68 7.53 5.81 -14.34
N CYS A 69 6.74 5.64 -13.28
CA CYS A 69 5.95 4.43 -13.06
C CYS A 69 4.95 4.22 -14.21
N GLN A 70 5.07 3.09 -14.91
CA GLN A 70 4.24 2.76 -16.07
C GLN A 70 2.82 2.27 -15.71
N GLN A 71 2.42 2.39 -14.45
CA GLN A 71 1.06 2.07 -13.99
C GLN A 71 0.31 3.30 -13.47
N CYS A 72 0.93 4.13 -12.63
CA CYS A 72 0.29 5.29 -12.05
C CYS A 72 0.81 6.63 -12.57
N GLY A 73 1.83 6.64 -13.43
CA GLY A 73 2.42 7.87 -13.97
C GLY A 73 3.32 8.63 -13.00
N LEU A 74 3.59 8.08 -11.81
CA LEU A 74 4.44 8.72 -10.81
C LEU A 74 5.87 8.92 -11.30
N ASP A 75 6.32 10.16 -11.34
CA ASP A 75 7.71 10.52 -11.61
C ASP A 75 8.55 10.29 -10.35
N LEU A 76 9.56 9.43 -10.49
CA LEU A 76 10.49 9.05 -9.44
C LEU A 76 11.95 9.40 -9.81
N ILE A 77 12.19 10.36 -10.70
CA ILE A 77 13.53 10.79 -11.10
C ILE A 77 14.40 11.21 -9.90
N ASN A 78 13.79 11.85 -8.91
CA ASN A 78 14.44 12.28 -7.65
C ASN A 78 14.33 11.23 -6.54
N ASN A 79 13.60 10.13 -6.77
CA ASN A 79 13.33 9.07 -5.81
C ASN A 79 13.54 7.68 -6.45
N LYS A 80 14.63 7.51 -7.20
CA LYS A 80 14.90 6.33 -8.06
C LYS A 80 14.86 4.98 -7.32
N ARG A 81 15.10 5.00 -6.00
CA ARG A 81 15.01 3.82 -5.13
C ARG A 81 13.59 3.26 -5.03
N LEU A 82 12.57 4.10 -5.23
CA LEU A 82 11.15 3.74 -5.17
C LEU A 82 10.62 3.17 -6.50
N LEU A 83 11.47 3.04 -7.52
CA LEU A 83 11.11 2.47 -8.81
C LEU A 83 11.82 1.13 -9.03
N HIS A 84 11.03 0.09 -9.19
CA HIS A 84 11.46 -1.27 -9.47
C HIS A 84 11.17 -1.63 -10.93
N THR A 85 11.86 -2.65 -11.44
CA THR A 85 11.56 -3.27 -12.73
C THR A 85 10.78 -4.55 -12.47
N HIS A 86 9.58 -4.65 -13.03
CA HIS A 86 8.68 -5.79 -12.90
C HIS A 86 8.80 -6.69 -14.13
N HIS A 87 8.96 -7.99 -13.92
CA HIS A 87 8.84 -9.02 -14.96
C HIS A 87 7.36 -9.38 -15.14
N ILE A 88 6.77 -8.99 -16.26
CA ILE A 88 5.32 -9.10 -16.52
C ILE A 88 4.85 -10.56 -16.43
N ASN A 89 5.63 -11.50 -16.95
CA ASN A 89 5.32 -12.93 -16.89
C ASN A 89 5.78 -13.62 -15.59
N GLY A 90 6.42 -12.91 -14.66
CA GLY A 90 6.99 -13.45 -13.42
C GLY A 90 8.27 -14.28 -13.60
N VAL A 91 8.79 -14.40 -14.83
CA VAL A 91 9.99 -15.19 -15.14
C VAL A 91 11.23 -14.29 -15.03
N LYS A 92 11.94 -14.38 -13.89
CA LYS A 92 13.08 -13.51 -13.54
C LYS A 92 14.25 -13.50 -14.54
N HIS A 93 14.38 -14.53 -15.37
CA HIS A 93 15.42 -14.65 -16.40
C HIS A 93 14.99 -14.13 -17.79
N ASP A 94 13.70 -13.84 -17.98
CA ASP A 94 13.20 -13.30 -19.24
C ASP A 94 13.37 -11.78 -19.27
N ASN A 95 14.58 -11.35 -19.64
CA ASN A 95 14.99 -9.95 -19.68
C ASN A 95 14.66 -9.25 -21.01
N ARG A 96 13.76 -9.82 -21.83
CA ARG A 96 13.28 -9.14 -23.04
C ARG A 96 12.58 -7.85 -22.65
N LYS A 97 12.85 -6.76 -23.37
CA LYS A 97 12.33 -5.43 -23.05
C LYS A 97 10.81 -5.41 -22.94
N GLU A 98 10.12 -6.19 -23.78
CA GLU A 98 8.67 -6.29 -23.81
C GLU A 98 8.09 -6.97 -22.55
N ASN A 99 8.92 -7.70 -21.81
CA ASN A 99 8.57 -8.36 -20.56
C ASN A 99 8.92 -7.52 -19.31
N LEU A 100 9.59 -6.37 -19.48
CA LEU A 100 10.08 -5.55 -18.36
C LEU A 100 9.28 -4.24 -18.27
N LYS A 101 8.76 -3.95 -17.08
CA LYS A 101 7.94 -2.75 -16.83
C LYS A 101 8.40 -2.01 -15.57
N PRO A 102 8.83 -0.73 -15.66
CA PRO A 102 9.08 0.09 -14.48
C PRO A 102 7.81 0.36 -13.70
N LEU A 103 7.79 0.02 -12.41
CA LEU A 103 6.68 0.26 -11.48
C LEU A 103 7.21 0.85 -10.18
N CYS A 104 6.46 1.78 -9.57
CA CYS A 104 6.79 2.19 -8.20
C CYS A 104 6.60 1.01 -7.25
N VAL A 105 7.31 0.99 -6.12
CA VAL A 105 7.27 -0.15 -5.18
C VAL A 105 5.85 -0.50 -4.73
N ASP A 106 4.98 0.48 -4.55
CA ASP A 106 3.57 0.28 -4.22
C ASP A 106 2.73 -0.32 -5.36
N CYS A 107 2.91 0.14 -6.61
CA CYS A 107 2.24 -0.49 -7.75
C CYS A 107 2.78 -1.89 -8.05
N HIS A 108 4.06 -2.12 -7.74
CA HIS A 108 4.73 -3.39 -7.96
C HIS A 108 4.25 -4.44 -6.96
N SER A 109 4.16 -4.12 -5.66
CA SER A 109 3.64 -5.05 -4.64
C SER A 109 2.20 -5.50 -4.89
N LYS A 110 1.43 -4.69 -5.63
CA LYS A 110 0.05 -4.97 -6.05
C LYS A 110 -0.05 -5.77 -7.37
N GLN A 111 1.05 -6.15 -8.02
CA GLN A 111 1.01 -7.01 -9.21
C GLN A 111 0.74 -8.48 -8.84
N PRO A 112 0.08 -9.26 -9.72
CA PRO A 112 -0.08 -10.70 -9.52
C PRO A 112 1.27 -11.40 -9.33
N ASN A 113 1.34 -12.37 -8.43
CA ASN A 113 2.54 -13.18 -8.14
C ASN A 113 3.78 -12.37 -7.67
N HIS A 114 3.61 -11.09 -7.32
CA HIS A 114 4.67 -10.22 -6.81
C HIS A 114 4.35 -9.70 -5.41
N GLN A 115 3.53 -10.46 -4.70
CA GLN A 115 3.13 -10.13 -3.35
C GLN A 115 4.37 -10.11 -2.44
N HIS A 116 5.44 -10.88 -2.69
CA HIS A 116 6.72 -10.93 -1.95
C HIS A 116 7.56 -9.64 -1.81
N LEU A 117 7.05 -8.49 -2.23
CA LEU A 117 7.71 -7.21 -2.13
C LEU A 117 7.33 -6.51 -0.83
N PHE A 118 8.29 -6.48 0.08
CA PHE A 118 8.23 -5.64 1.27
C PHE A 118 8.27 -4.15 0.88
N VAL A 119 7.18 -3.44 1.13
CA VAL A 119 7.13 -1.97 1.02
C VAL A 119 7.15 -1.40 2.43
N ARG A 120 8.13 -0.54 2.71
CA ARG A 120 8.21 0.13 4.00
C ARG A 120 7.09 1.14 4.13
N HIS A 121 6.58 1.33 5.33
CA HIS A 121 5.59 2.36 5.62
C HIS A 121 6.03 3.76 5.16
N GLU A 122 7.29 4.13 5.44
CA GLU A 122 7.90 5.40 4.99
C GLU A 122 7.89 5.56 3.46
N ASP A 123 8.01 4.45 2.72
CA ASP A 123 8.00 4.45 1.26
C ASP A 123 6.58 4.63 0.72
N THR A 124 5.59 3.99 1.34
CA THR A 124 4.17 4.22 1.06
C THR A 124 3.80 5.69 1.30
N GLN A 125 4.23 6.27 2.44
CA GLN A 125 3.97 7.67 2.76
C GLN A 125 4.61 8.62 1.76
N THR A 126 5.88 8.36 1.39
CA THR A 126 6.60 9.13 0.37
C THR A 126 5.90 9.04 -0.99
N ILE A 127 5.47 7.85 -1.40
CA ILE A 127 4.74 7.66 -2.66
C ILE A 127 3.43 8.45 -2.68
N ASN A 128 2.66 8.43 -1.58
CA ASN A 128 1.40 9.16 -1.51
C ASN A 128 1.62 10.68 -1.53
N HIS A 129 2.64 11.19 -0.83
CA HIS A 129 3.06 12.59 -0.92
C HIS A 129 3.40 12.99 -2.37
N LEU A 130 4.21 12.19 -3.06
CA LEU A 130 4.60 12.45 -4.45
C LEU A 130 3.41 12.38 -5.41
N ARG A 131 2.49 11.43 -5.22
CA ARG A 131 1.26 11.35 -6.03
C ARG A 131 0.39 12.59 -5.86
N ARG A 132 0.28 13.10 -4.63
CA ARG A 132 -0.48 14.33 -4.33
C ARG A 132 0.17 15.55 -4.97
N THR A 133 1.46 15.76 -4.74
CA THR A 133 2.20 16.92 -5.28
C THR A 133 2.31 16.92 -6.81
N GLN A 134 2.27 15.74 -7.44
CA GLN A 134 2.25 15.59 -8.89
C GLN A 134 0.82 15.54 -9.49
N ASN A 135 -0.23 15.78 -8.69
CA ASN A 135 -1.64 15.77 -9.12
C ASN A 135 -2.09 14.45 -9.79
N LEU A 136 -1.63 13.31 -9.26
CA LEU A 136 -1.96 11.97 -9.78
C LEU A 136 -3.17 11.33 -9.08
N ILE A 137 -3.77 12.02 -8.12
CA ILE A 137 -5.00 11.60 -7.44
C ILE A 137 -6.17 12.18 -8.24
N LEU A 138 -6.67 11.40 -9.21
CA LEU A 138 -7.60 11.89 -10.25
C LEU A 138 -9.09 11.66 -9.93
N ARG A 139 -9.41 10.79 -8.97
CA ARG A 139 -10.79 10.37 -8.67
C ARG A 139 -10.97 10.05 -7.20
N ASP A 140 -12.14 10.39 -6.69
CA ASP A 140 -12.61 10.05 -5.35
C ASP A 140 -13.60 8.88 -5.46
N ASP A 141 -13.09 7.72 -5.88
CA ASP A 141 -13.86 6.48 -5.96
C ASP A 141 -13.13 5.34 -5.23
N TRP A 142 -13.85 4.25 -4.94
CA TRP A 142 -13.26 3.09 -4.27
C TRP A 142 -12.11 2.43 -5.04
N SER A 143 -12.09 2.54 -6.37
CA SER A 143 -10.97 2.03 -7.19
C SER A 143 -9.70 2.82 -6.92
N ALA A 144 -9.80 4.15 -6.79
CA ALA A 144 -8.70 5.01 -6.40
C ALA A 144 -8.23 4.69 -4.97
N VAL A 145 -9.15 4.51 -4.02
CA VAL A 145 -8.79 4.14 -2.65
C VAL A 145 -7.98 2.84 -2.62
N PHE A 146 -8.42 1.77 -3.28
CA PHE A 146 -7.65 0.51 -3.32
C PHE A 146 -6.27 0.67 -3.96
N LYS A 147 -6.16 1.45 -5.04
CA LYS A 147 -4.88 1.68 -5.73
C LYS A 147 -3.89 2.45 -4.87
N LEU A 148 -4.38 3.41 -4.10
CA LEU A 148 -3.54 4.33 -3.33
C LEU A 148 -3.26 3.83 -1.91
N ALA A 149 -4.23 3.17 -1.27
CA ALA A 149 -4.13 2.71 0.10
C ALA A 149 -3.03 1.65 0.23
N ASP A 150 -2.38 1.64 1.40
CA ASP A 150 -1.49 0.56 1.78
C ASP A 150 -2.23 -0.78 1.69
N SER A 151 -1.58 -1.80 1.14
CA SER A 151 -2.20 -3.12 0.95
C SER A 151 -2.72 -3.72 2.24
N ALA A 152 -2.08 -3.39 3.37
CA ALA A 152 -2.46 -3.88 4.67
C ALA A 152 -3.84 -3.36 5.11
N LEU A 153 -4.25 -2.19 4.59
CA LEU A 153 -5.55 -1.59 4.87
C LEU A 153 -6.65 -2.04 3.90
N HIS A 154 -6.37 -2.86 2.88
CA HIS A 154 -7.39 -3.32 1.93
C HIS A 154 -8.55 -4.03 2.60
N GLY A 155 -8.30 -4.83 3.65
CA GLY A 155 -9.36 -5.47 4.42
C GLY A 155 -10.26 -4.48 5.18
N VAL A 156 -9.72 -3.32 5.58
CA VAL A 156 -10.50 -2.21 6.13
C VAL A 156 -11.29 -1.52 5.02
N VAL A 157 -10.68 -1.24 3.87
CA VAL A 157 -11.37 -0.63 2.71
C VAL A 157 -12.56 -1.48 2.27
N ASP A 158 -12.41 -2.81 2.21
CA ASP A 158 -13.49 -3.75 1.95
C ASP A 158 -14.67 -3.58 2.92
N LEU A 159 -14.40 -3.41 4.22
CA LEU A 159 -15.44 -3.20 5.23
C LEU A 159 -16.11 -1.83 5.09
N LEU A 160 -15.34 -0.77 4.79
CA LEU A 160 -15.88 0.57 4.55
C LEU A 160 -16.87 0.56 3.37
N MET A 161 -16.53 -0.16 2.29
CA MET A 161 -17.39 -0.35 1.13
C MET A 161 -18.67 -1.11 1.46
N GLU A 162 -18.55 -2.24 2.16
CA GLU A 162 -19.69 -3.09 2.53
C GLU A 162 -20.70 -2.32 3.39
N TYR A 163 -20.20 -1.53 4.35
CA TYR A 163 -21.04 -0.71 5.23
C TYR A 163 -21.51 0.60 4.58
N LYS A 164 -21.15 0.84 3.31
CA LYS A 164 -21.52 2.02 2.52
C LYS A 164 -21.14 3.34 3.22
N LEU A 165 -19.96 3.35 3.84
CA LEU A 165 -19.44 4.52 4.54
C LEU A 165 -18.87 5.55 3.54
N PRO A 166 -18.68 6.82 3.96
CA PRO A 166 -18.05 7.83 3.12
C PRO A 166 -16.64 7.40 2.65
N ILE A 167 -16.28 7.78 1.42
CA ILE A 167 -14.97 7.48 0.85
C ILE A 167 -13.89 8.26 1.62
N PRO A 168 -12.86 7.59 2.16
CA PRO A 168 -11.75 8.27 2.84
C PRO A 168 -10.79 8.91 1.83
N GLU A 169 -10.13 9.98 2.27
CA GLU A 169 -8.91 10.45 1.62
C GLU A 169 -7.74 9.53 2.00
N VAL A 170 -6.97 9.10 1.00
CA VAL A 170 -5.78 8.27 1.22
C VAL A 170 -4.53 9.12 1.39
N GLY A 171 -3.74 8.83 2.42
CA GLY A 171 -2.49 9.54 2.68
C GLY A 171 -2.75 11.05 2.86
N TYR A 172 -3.69 11.38 3.74
CA TYR A 172 -4.05 12.75 4.07
C TYR A 172 -2.91 13.40 4.85
N GLU A 173 -2.46 14.58 4.41
CA GLU A 173 -1.41 15.33 5.06
C GLU A 173 -2.03 16.36 6.00
N LEU A 174 -1.85 16.12 7.30
CA LEU A 174 -2.26 17.02 8.36
C LEU A 174 -1.06 17.89 8.74
N GLU A 175 -1.17 19.19 8.50
CA GLU A 175 -0.23 20.18 9.03
C GLU A 175 -0.61 20.50 10.48
N ALA A 176 0.27 20.13 11.41
CA ALA A 176 0.11 20.38 12.83
C ALA A 176 0.43 21.85 13.18
N SER A 177 0.02 22.28 14.37
CA SER A 177 0.21 23.65 14.87
C SER A 177 1.68 24.06 14.96
N ASN A 178 2.59 23.09 15.10
CA ASN A 178 4.04 23.27 15.09
C ASN A 178 4.67 23.24 13.68
N LYS A 179 3.86 23.27 12.61
CA LYS A 179 4.25 23.14 11.19
C LYS A 179 4.88 21.80 10.80
N THR A 180 4.74 20.77 11.64
CA THR A 180 5.09 19.41 11.23
C THR A 180 3.95 18.84 10.40
N ILE A 181 4.29 18.08 9.36
CA ILE A 181 3.31 17.39 8.52
C ILE A 181 3.28 15.93 8.97
N THR A 182 2.10 15.46 9.34
CA THR A 182 1.85 14.04 9.63
C THR A 182 0.90 13.47 8.58
N GLN A 183 1.13 12.22 8.18
CA GLN A 183 0.26 11.55 7.22
C GLN A 183 -0.72 10.63 7.95
N ILE A 184 -2.00 10.67 7.57
CA ILE A 184 -3.05 9.75 8.02
C ILE A 184 -3.42 8.85 6.83
N GLU A 185 -3.31 7.53 6.98
CA GLU A 185 -3.43 6.63 5.83
C GLU A 185 -4.83 6.61 5.21
N LEU A 186 -5.89 6.63 6.03
CA LEU A 186 -7.27 6.82 5.60
C LEU A 186 -7.92 7.89 6.48
N ALA A 187 -8.41 8.98 5.89
CA ALA A 187 -8.93 10.12 6.64
C ALA A 187 -10.30 10.59 6.17
N TRP A 188 -11.08 11.11 7.11
CA TRP A 188 -12.32 11.85 6.87
C TRP A 188 -12.19 13.25 7.49
N PRO A 189 -11.57 14.22 6.78
CA PRO A 189 -11.18 15.50 7.38
C PRO A 189 -12.33 16.30 7.98
N VAL A 190 -13.52 16.26 7.35
CA VAL A 190 -14.72 16.94 7.83
C VAL A 190 -15.12 16.47 9.24
N ARG A 191 -14.89 15.19 9.55
CA ARG A 191 -15.23 14.58 10.84
C ARG A 191 -14.03 14.52 11.80
N LYS A 192 -12.83 14.87 11.34
CA LYS A 192 -11.56 14.64 12.04
C LYS A 192 -11.38 13.20 12.54
N ILE A 193 -11.80 12.24 11.72
CA ILE A 193 -11.61 10.80 11.99
C ILE A 193 -10.55 10.26 11.04
N GLY A 194 -9.66 9.40 11.53
CA GLY A 194 -8.60 8.81 10.71
C GLY A 194 -8.17 7.42 11.17
N ILE A 195 -7.50 6.72 10.26
CA ILE A 195 -6.83 5.46 10.53
C ILE A 195 -5.34 5.67 10.32
N ALA A 196 -4.56 5.37 11.36
CA ALA A 196 -3.11 5.48 11.34
C ALA A 196 -2.44 4.10 11.52
N ILE A 197 -1.40 3.82 10.73
CA ILE A 197 -0.58 2.61 10.85
C ILE A 197 0.45 2.77 11.97
N ASP A 198 1.22 3.86 11.95
CA ASP A 198 2.29 4.09 12.91
C ASP A 198 1.83 4.94 14.11
N LYS A 199 2.51 4.76 15.25
CA LYS A 199 2.14 5.40 16.52
C LYS A 199 2.47 6.87 16.59
N GLU A 200 3.46 7.32 15.82
CA GLU A 200 3.90 8.71 15.84
C GLU A 200 2.86 9.56 15.10
N SER A 201 2.49 9.15 13.88
CA SER A 201 1.44 9.81 13.11
C SER A 201 0.10 9.83 13.85
N ALA A 202 -0.23 8.74 14.54
CA ALA A 202 -1.43 8.67 15.37
C ALA A 202 -1.42 9.71 16.50
N ARG A 203 -0.32 9.83 17.24
CA ARG A 203 -0.20 10.80 18.34
C ARG A 203 -0.26 12.24 17.84
N ASN A 204 0.49 12.54 16.78
CA ASN A 204 0.53 13.88 16.20
C ASN A 204 -0.87 14.32 15.75
N ALA A 205 -1.65 13.43 15.13
CA ALA A 205 -3.01 13.77 14.74
C ALA A 205 -3.98 13.90 15.95
N ILE A 206 -3.84 13.05 16.97
CA ILE A 206 -4.62 13.15 18.21
C ILE A 206 -4.37 14.49 18.92
N ASP A 207 -3.12 14.96 18.96
CA ASP A 207 -2.76 16.24 19.57
C ASP A 207 -3.42 17.43 18.85
N GLU A 208 -3.77 17.28 17.56
CA GLU A 208 -4.53 18.25 16.75
C GLU A 208 -6.05 18.01 16.79
N GLY A 209 -6.51 17.17 17.73
CA GLY A 209 -7.91 16.89 17.99
C GLY A 209 -8.57 15.92 17.02
N TRP A 210 -7.79 15.03 16.39
CA TRP A 210 -8.35 13.95 15.58
C TRP A 210 -8.66 12.70 16.41
N GLU A 211 -9.76 12.04 16.06
CA GLU A 211 -10.04 10.68 16.50
C GLU A 211 -9.29 9.71 15.57
N ILE A 212 -8.26 9.05 16.10
CA ILE A 212 -7.43 8.12 15.33
C ILE A 212 -7.60 6.69 15.81
N HIS A 213 -7.86 5.79 14.87
CA HIS A 213 -7.95 4.36 15.12
C HIS A 213 -6.79 3.61 14.49
N SER A 214 -6.32 2.55 15.16
CA SER A 214 -5.42 1.58 14.54
C SER A 214 -6.21 0.60 13.68
N MET A 215 -5.58 0.03 12.64
CA MET A 215 -6.18 -1.06 11.85
C MET A 215 -6.76 -2.18 12.73
N ARG A 216 -6.01 -2.61 13.76
CA ARG A 216 -6.45 -3.65 14.69
C ARG A 216 -7.72 -3.27 15.45
N TYR A 217 -7.83 -2.01 15.86
CA TYR A 217 -9.03 -1.51 16.52
C TYR A 217 -10.22 -1.52 15.56
N VAL A 218 -10.04 -0.98 14.36
CA VAL A 218 -11.10 -0.90 13.33
C VAL A 218 -11.63 -2.28 12.96
N LEU A 219 -10.76 -3.27 12.78
CA LEU A 219 -11.18 -4.65 12.45
C LEU A 219 -11.92 -5.35 13.61
N ASN A 220 -11.66 -4.97 14.86
CA ASN A 220 -12.32 -5.53 16.04
C ASN A 220 -13.66 -4.86 16.37
N GLN A 221 -13.73 -3.56 16.13
CA GLN A 221 -14.76 -2.66 16.64
C GLN A 221 -15.36 -1.84 15.49
N PHE A 222 -15.55 -2.49 14.33
CA PHE A 222 -15.91 -1.80 13.10
C PHE A 222 -17.24 -1.05 13.21
N ASP A 223 -18.20 -1.59 13.96
CA ASP A 223 -19.51 -0.96 14.18
C ASP A 223 -19.39 0.43 14.83
N PHE A 224 -18.42 0.62 15.72
CA PHE A 224 -18.17 1.92 16.35
C PHE A 224 -17.65 2.94 15.33
N LEU A 225 -16.67 2.55 14.51
CA LEU A 225 -16.18 3.40 13.42
C LEU A 225 -17.31 3.74 12.44
N ALA A 226 -18.11 2.74 12.05
CA ALA A 226 -19.24 2.93 11.16
C ALA A 226 -20.28 3.89 11.73
N GLN A 227 -20.50 3.87 13.05
CA GLN A 227 -21.40 4.81 13.71
C GLN A 227 -20.85 6.24 13.72
N SER A 228 -19.56 6.44 13.98
CA SER A 228 -18.93 7.76 13.96
C SER A 228 -18.88 8.39 12.55
N LEU A 229 -18.87 7.56 11.51
CA LEU A 229 -18.78 8.00 10.11
C LEU A 229 -20.12 8.17 9.39
N ARG A 230 -21.23 7.66 9.94
CA ARG A 230 -22.59 7.91 9.46
C ARG A 230 -23.02 9.33 9.81
#